data_AF-U5CDC0-F1
#
_entry.id   AF-U5CDC0-F1
#
_cell.length_a   1.000
_cell.length_b   1.000
_cell.length_c   1.000
_cell.angle_alpha   90.00
_cell.angle_beta   90.00
_cell.angle_gamma   90.00
#
_symmetry.space_group_name_H-M   'P 1'
#
loop_
_entity.id
_entity.type
_entity.pdbx_description
1 polymer ?
#
loop_
_entity_poly.entity_id
_entity_poly.type
_entity_poly.pdbx_seq_one_letter_code
_entity_poly.pdbx_strand_id
1 'polypeptide(L)'
;MLSAEVVYGSSHDGDPIILYKCYKKFDQLSLPSHYINASFYVGTALIGADFSRKKEIRFKKISITYHYLDNWVGVSGIKLEVTSDLYENFKCRYEAPAPIDIYLKNGIKARLEVLPEITRRKIPRKEVCIKEKVYLTVEAPGGLSLKEIRRYVFFVSESFFSFNF
;
A
#
# COMPACT_ATOMS: atom_id res chain seq x y z
N MET A 1 -10.63 3.79 30.49
CA MET A 1 -9.80 3.42 29.31
C MET A 1 -9.30 4.71 28.69
N LEU A 2 -7.98 4.95 28.68
CA LEU A 2 -7.41 6.18 28.12
C LEU A 2 -7.46 6.11 26.59
N SER A 3 -8.06 7.13 25.97
CA SER A 3 -8.13 7.30 24.52
C SER A 3 -7.53 8.65 24.14
N ALA A 4 -6.59 8.63 23.20
CA ALA A 4 -6.13 9.85 22.55
C ALA A 4 -6.75 9.92 21.15
N GLU A 5 -7.37 11.06 20.82
CA GLU A 5 -7.96 11.24 19.49
C GLU A 5 -6.87 11.30 18.41
N VAL A 6 -5.77 11.98 18.72
CA VAL A 6 -4.58 12.15 17.87
C VAL A 6 -3.31 12.07 18.72
N VAL A 7 -2.30 11.35 18.25
CA VAL A 7 -0.94 11.33 18.83
C VAL A 7 0.03 11.75 17.74
N TYR A 8 0.90 12.71 18.05
CA TYR A 8 1.97 13.18 17.17
C TYR A 8 3.30 12.62 17.65
N GLY A 9 4.19 12.28 16.72
CA GLY A 9 5.53 11.79 17.04
C GLY A 9 6.39 11.61 15.80
N SER A 10 7.46 10.84 15.94
CA SER A 10 8.35 10.47 14.84
C SER A 10 8.58 8.96 14.82
N SER A 11 8.82 8.40 13.64
CA SER A 11 9.26 7.02 13.46
C SER A 11 10.65 6.82 14.04
N HIS A 12 11.07 5.56 14.20
CA HIS A 12 12.46 5.23 14.53
C HIS A 12 13.44 5.81 13.49
N ASP A 13 12.99 5.93 12.24
CA ASP A 13 13.78 6.46 11.12
C ASP A 13 13.69 7.99 11.00
N GLY A 14 12.98 8.66 11.93
CA GLY A 14 12.87 10.12 12.02
C GLY A 14 11.70 10.73 11.25
N ASP A 15 10.90 9.93 10.54
CA ASP A 15 9.75 10.44 9.78
C ASP A 15 8.64 10.94 10.72
N PRO A 16 8.00 12.09 10.46
CA PRO A 16 6.88 12.53 11.26
C PRO A 16 5.70 11.54 11.15
N ILE A 17 5.10 11.19 12.28
CA ILE A 17 3.97 10.28 12.38
C ILE A 17 2.80 10.95 13.10
N ILE A 18 1.61 10.76 12.54
CA ILE A 18 0.33 11.11 13.17
C ILE A 18 -0.51 9.85 13.32
N LEU A 19 -0.89 9.51 14.56
CA LEU A 19 -1.75 8.37 14.87
C LEU A 19 -3.15 8.86 15.25
N TYR A 20 -4.19 8.30 14.64
CA TYR A 20 -5.59 8.60 14.91
C TYR A 20 -6.31 7.44 15.58
N LYS A 21 -7.25 7.78 16.47
CA LYS A 21 -8.09 6.82 17.21
C LYS A 21 -7.20 5.80 17.96
N CYS A 22 -6.41 6.31 18.89
CA CYS A 22 -5.48 5.51 19.69
C CYS A 22 -6.16 5.05 20.96
N TYR A 23 -6.18 3.74 21.18
CA TYR A 23 -6.76 3.10 22.37
C TYR A 23 -5.65 2.40 23.14
N LYS A 24 -5.37 2.85 24.36
CA LYS A 24 -4.29 2.27 25.17
C LYS A 24 -4.55 0.78 25.40
N LYS A 25 -3.57 -0.08 25.10
CA LYS A 25 -3.54 -1.45 25.63
C LYS A 25 -3.33 -1.36 27.14
N PHE A 26 -3.82 -2.33 27.90
CA PHE A 26 -3.57 -2.41 29.33
C PHE A 26 -2.07 -2.24 29.64
N ASP A 27 -1.77 -1.57 30.76
CA ASP A 27 -0.41 -1.24 31.17
C ASP A 27 0.40 -2.53 31.39
N GLN A 28 1.36 -2.81 30.51
CA GLN A 28 2.48 -3.69 30.85
C GLN A 28 3.54 -2.84 31.53
N LEU A 29 3.53 -2.85 32.86
CA LEU A 29 4.56 -2.23 33.68
C LEU A 29 5.82 -3.10 33.59
N SER A 30 6.69 -2.79 32.64
CA SER A 30 8.04 -3.37 32.58
C SER A 30 9.03 -2.40 33.22
N LEU A 31 9.57 -2.76 34.39
CA LEU A 31 10.83 -2.22 34.93
C LEU A 31 11.78 -3.42 35.12
N PRO A 32 13.09 -3.31 34.77
CA PRO A 32 13.93 -2.15 35.08
C PRO A 32 14.77 -1.64 33.89
N SER A 33 14.32 -0.56 33.26
CA SER A 33 15.17 0.47 32.64
C SER A 33 14.31 1.72 32.46
N HIS A 34 14.91 2.90 32.37
CA HIS A 34 14.26 4.22 32.55
C HIS A 34 13.25 4.64 31.44
N TYR A 35 12.64 3.69 30.74
CA TYR A 35 11.70 3.95 29.65
C TYR A 35 10.32 3.40 30.00
N ILE A 36 9.34 4.30 30.11
CA ILE A 36 7.92 3.93 30.23
C ILE A 36 7.41 3.62 28.82
N ASN A 37 7.27 2.34 28.51
CA ASN A 37 6.68 1.92 27.25
C ASN A 37 5.15 1.88 27.38
N ALA A 38 4.46 2.60 26.50
CA ALA A 38 3.01 2.55 26.39
C ALA A 38 2.61 1.92 25.05
N SER A 39 1.73 0.93 25.10
CA SER A 39 1.21 0.26 23.90
C SER A 39 -0.19 0.77 23.57
N PHE A 40 -0.48 1.01 22.29
CA PHE A 40 -1.78 1.46 21.81
C PHE A 40 -2.26 0.62 20.62
N TYR A 41 -3.56 0.35 20.55
CA TYR A 41 -4.22 0.03 19.29
C TYR A 41 -4.46 1.31 18.52
N VAL A 42 -4.03 1.35 17.26
CA VAL A 42 -4.13 2.53 16.41
C VAL A 42 -5.10 2.23 15.26
N GLY A 43 -6.11 3.09 15.10
CA GLY A 43 -7.06 2.95 13.98
C GLY A 43 -6.50 3.45 12.65
N THR A 44 -5.61 4.45 12.65
CA THR A 44 -4.91 4.93 11.43
C THR A 44 -3.60 5.59 11.80
N ALA A 45 -2.54 5.26 11.06
CA ALA A 45 -1.27 5.98 11.10
C ALA A 45 -1.07 6.72 9.77
N LEU A 46 -0.64 7.98 9.84
CA LEU A 46 -0.12 8.74 8.71
C LEU A 46 1.37 8.95 8.96
N ILE A 47 2.22 8.53 8.03
CA ILE A 47 3.68 8.61 8.13
C ILE A 47 4.18 9.60 7.07
N GLY A 48 5.18 10.41 7.41
CA GLY A 48 5.74 11.45 6.54
C GLY A 48 4.85 12.69 6.41
N ALA A 49 3.93 12.88 7.36
CA ALA A 49 2.92 13.94 7.33
C ALA A 49 2.94 14.75 8.62
N ASP A 50 2.92 16.08 8.50
CA ASP A 50 2.74 17.01 9.62
C ASP A 50 1.58 17.96 9.30
N PHE A 51 0.48 17.84 10.04
CA PHE A 51 -0.72 18.63 9.84
C PHE A 51 -1.34 19.00 11.19
N SER A 52 -1.70 20.27 11.37
CA SER A 52 -2.28 20.75 12.63
C SER A 52 -3.75 20.38 12.81
N ARG A 53 -4.50 20.18 11.71
CA ARG A 53 -5.94 19.84 11.77
C ARG A 53 -6.32 18.76 10.78
N LYS A 54 -7.09 17.77 11.24
CA LYS A 54 -7.64 16.66 10.42
C LYS A 54 -8.40 17.11 9.15
N LYS A 55 -9.02 18.31 9.17
CA LYS A 55 -9.76 18.86 8.03
C LYS A 55 -8.87 19.38 6.89
N GLU A 56 -7.60 19.63 7.16
CA GLU A 56 -6.63 20.13 6.18
C GLU A 56 -6.01 19.01 5.34
N ILE A 57 -6.17 17.76 5.77
CA ILE A 57 -5.58 16.61 5.07
C ILE A 57 -6.40 16.29 3.83
N ARG A 58 -5.86 16.67 2.68
CA ARG A 58 -6.39 16.37 1.35
C ARG A 58 -5.36 15.63 0.51
N PHE A 59 -5.79 14.54 -0.10
CA PHE A 59 -4.93 13.69 -0.91
C PHE A 59 -5.33 13.82 -2.38
N LYS A 60 -4.42 14.35 -3.21
CA LYS A 60 -4.62 14.42 -4.66
C LYS A 60 -4.47 13.06 -5.34
N LYS A 61 -3.72 12.16 -4.70
CA LYS A 61 -3.41 10.83 -5.19
C LYS A 61 -3.35 9.87 -4.01
N ILE A 62 -3.98 8.71 -4.17
CA ILE A 62 -3.84 7.57 -3.27
C ILE A 62 -3.45 6.35 -4.10
N SER A 63 -2.59 5.50 -3.57
CA SER A 63 -2.24 4.22 -4.18
C SER A 63 -2.46 3.12 -3.14
N ILE A 64 -3.28 2.14 -3.49
CA ILE A 64 -3.72 1.07 -2.61
C ILE A 64 -3.21 -0.24 -3.20
N THR A 65 -2.61 -1.07 -2.36
CA THR A 65 -2.31 -2.46 -2.69
C THR A 65 -3.19 -3.34 -1.82
N TYR A 66 -3.89 -4.29 -2.44
CA TYR A 66 -4.60 -5.34 -1.70
C TYR A 66 -3.75 -6.61 -1.72
N HIS A 67 -3.79 -7.36 -0.62
CA HIS A 67 -3.23 -8.71 -0.61
C HIS A 67 -3.98 -9.56 -1.63
N TYR A 68 -3.24 -10.26 -2.51
CA TYR A 68 -3.77 -11.14 -3.55
C TYR A 68 -4.51 -10.44 -4.71
N LEU A 69 -4.41 -9.12 -4.85
CA LEU A 69 -4.98 -8.41 -6.01
C LEU A 69 -4.41 -8.92 -7.34
N ASP A 70 -3.13 -9.28 -7.33
CA ASP A 70 -2.42 -9.97 -8.41
C ASP A 70 -3.13 -11.26 -8.83
N ASN A 71 -3.58 -12.07 -7.87
CA ASN A 71 -4.31 -13.30 -8.17
C ASN A 71 -5.71 -13.03 -8.75
N TRP A 72 -6.39 -11.97 -8.31
CA TRP A 72 -7.75 -11.65 -8.77
C TRP A 72 -7.79 -11.07 -10.16
N VAL A 73 -6.81 -10.25 -10.51
CA VAL A 73 -6.78 -9.58 -11.82
C VAL A 73 -6.35 -10.59 -12.91
N GLY A 74 -5.63 -11.65 -12.55
CA GLY A 74 -5.21 -12.70 -13.49
C GLY A 74 -4.25 -12.21 -14.57
N VAL A 75 -3.58 -11.09 -14.32
CA VAL A 75 -2.69 -10.42 -15.28
C VAL A 75 -1.26 -10.55 -14.79
N SER A 76 -0.39 -11.12 -15.63
CA SER A 76 1.04 -11.15 -15.41
C SER A 76 1.79 -10.67 -16.65
N GLY A 77 2.82 -9.87 -16.43
CA GLY A 77 3.76 -9.44 -17.46
C GLY A 77 4.94 -10.40 -17.69
N ILE A 78 5.03 -11.48 -16.91
CA ILE A 78 6.15 -12.42 -16.96
C ILE A 78 5.89 -13.44 -18.08
N LYS A 79 6.77 -13.45 -19.08
CA LYS A 79 6.75 -14.41 -20.20
C LYS A 79 8.01 -15.28 -20.15
N LEU A 80 7.80 -16.59 -20.09
CA LEU A 80 8.85 -17.59 -20.18
C LEU A 80 8.87 -18.16 -21.60
N GLU A 81 9.93 -17.86 -22.34
CA GLU A 81 10.18 -18.50 -23.65
C GLU A 81 11.03 -19.75 -23.39
N VAL A 82 10.38 -20.91 -23.33
CA VAL A 82 11.03 -22.22 -23.18
C VAL A 82 11.40 -22.72 -24.56
N THR A 83 12.70 -22.87 -24.84
CA THR A 83 13.18 -23.60 -26.00
C THR A 83 13.10 -25.10 -25.73
N SER A 84 12.89 -25.91 -26.77
CA SER A 84 12.76 -27.36 -26.67
C SER A 84 14.03 -28.08 -26.20
N ASP A 85 15.15 -27.38 -26.16
CA ASP A 85 16.44 -27.93 -25.76
C ASP A 85 16.77 -27.51 -24.33
N LEU A 86 16.80 -28.50 -23.42
CA LEU A 86 17.10 -28.32 -22.00
C LEU A 86 18.53 -27.78 -21.75
N TYR A 87 19.39 -27.83 -22.77
CA TYR A 87 20.77 -27.36 -22.74
C TYR A 87 20.97 -26.01 -23.44
N GLU A 88 19.93 -25.42 -24.04
CA GLU A 88 19.99 -24.10 -24.66
C GLU A 88 19.56 -22.96 -23.73
N ASN A 89 19.86 -21.74 -24.17
CA ASN A 89 19.58 -20.50 -23.46
C ASN A 89 18.07 -20.32 -23.21
N PHE A 90 17.66 -20.21 -21.94
CA PHE A 90 16.31 -19.77 -21.60
C PHE A 90 16.21 -18.25 -21.61
N LYS A 91 15.15 -17.71 -22.20
CA LYS A 91 14.88 -16.28 -22.21
C LYS A 91 13.67 -15.96 -21.34
N CYS A 92 13.92 -15.26 -20.23
CA CYS A 92 12.87 -14.67 -19.41
C CYS A 92 12.68 -13.22 -19.85
N ARG A 93 11.47 -12.86 -20.28
CA ARG A 93 11.11 -11.50 -20.68
C ARG A 93 10.01 -10.98 -19.77
N TYR A 94 10.18 -9.74 -19.34
CA TYR A 94 9.14 -9.02 -18.61
C TYR A 94 8.57 -7.91 -19.49
N GLU A 95 7.25 -7.88 -19.63
CA GLU A 95 6.51 -6.81 -20.27
C GLU A 95 5.40 -6.35 -19.32
N ALA A 96 5.53 -5.14 -18.77
CA ALA A 96 4.52 -4.61 -17.87
C ALA A 96 3.14 -4.61 -18.57
N PRO A 97 2.11 -5.20 -17.95
CA PRO A 97 0.75 -5.13 -18.46
C PRO A 97 0.29 -3.68 -18.64
N ALA A 98 -0.52 -3.44 -19.68
CA ALA A 98 -1.09 -2.12 -19.89
C ALA A 98 -1.98 -1.73 -18.69
N PRO A 99 -1.86 -0.49 -18.17
CA PRO A 99 -2.72 -0.04 -17.08
C PRO A 99 -4.17 0.07 -17.54
N ILE A 100 -5.09 -0.21 -16.63
CA ILE A 100 -6.52 -0.04 -16.86
C ILE A 100 -6.95 1.29 -16.22
N ASP A 101 -7.40 2.22 -17.06
CA ASP A 101 -7.86 3.55 -16.64
C ASP A 101 -9.39 3.60 -16.59
N ILE A 102 -9.94 4.04 -15.46
CA ILE A 102 -11.37 4.23 -15.22
C ILE A 102 -11.61 5.69 -14.85
N TYR A 103 -12.44 6.39 -15.62
CA TYR A 103 -12.79 7.78 -15.35
C TYR A 103 -14.11 7.86 -14.61
N LEU A 104 -14.07 8.41 -13.39
CA LEU A 104 -15.22 8.63 -12.53
C LEU A 104 -15.72 10.07 -12.68
N LYS A 105 -16.90 10.36 -12.10
CA LYS A 105 -17.45 11.72 -12.08
C LYS A 105 -16.50 12.70 -11.38
N ASN A 106 -16.65 14.00 -11.70
CA ASN A 106 -15.87 15.10 -11.12
C ASN A 106 -14.36 15.07 -11.44
N GLY A 107 -13.98 14.44 -12.55
CA GLY A 107 -12.58 14.37 -12.99
C GLY A 107 -11.70 13.46 -12.14
N ILE A 108 -12.30 12.59 -11.32
CA ILE A 108 -11.57 11.57 -10.56
C ILE A 108 -11.18 10.46 -11.53
N LYS A 109 -9.91 10.03 -11.48
CA LYS A 109 -9.38 8.94 -12.28
C LYS A 109 -8.93 7.80 -11.36
N ALA A 110 -9.43 6.60 -11.60
CA ALA A 110 -8.89 5.38 -11.02
C ALA A 110 -8.02 4.67 -12.06
N ARG A 111 -6.88 4.15 -11.65
CA ARG A 111 -5.93 3.42 -12.47
C ARG A 111 -5.54 2.14 -11.76
N LEU A 112 -5.72 1.01 -12.42
CA LEU A 112 -5.15 -0.25 -12.01
C LEU A 112 -3.85 -0.46 -12.77
N GLU A 113 -2.74 -0.58 -12.06
CA GLU A 113 -1.41 -0.74 -12.65
C GLU A 113 -0.66 -1.90 -12.00
N VAL A 114 0.03 -2.70 -12.83
CA VAL A 114 0.91 -3.78 -12.39
C VAL A 114 2.34 -3.29 -12.52
N LEU A 115 3.05 -3.21 -11.38
CA LEU A 115 4.42 -2.73 -11.33
C LEU A 115 5.38 -3.86 -10.89
N PRO A 116 6.51 -4.05 -11.58
CA PRO A 116 7.49 -5.05 -11.19
C PRO A 116 8.41 -4.50 -10.09
N GLU A 117 8.55 -5.28 -9.03
CA GLU A 117 9.65 -5.20 -8.09
C GLU A 117 10.73 -6.18 -8.53
N ILE A 118 11.76 -5.64 -9.18
CA ILE A 118 12.91 -6.42 -9.65
C ILE A 118 14.03 -6.20 -8.66
N THR A 119 14.62 -7.28 -8.16
CA THR A 119 15.84 -7.16 -7.38
C THR A 119 16.90 -6.53 -8.30
N ARG A 120 17.35 -5.29 -8.07
CA ARG A 120 18.40 -4.62 -8.86
C ARG A 120 19.62 -4.35 -7.98
N ARG A 121 20.57 -5.28 -7.96
CA ARG A 121 21.87 -5.15 -7.31
C ARG A 121 22.94 -5.52 -8.32
N LYS A 122 24.04 -4.77 -8.33
CA LYS A 122 25.22 -5.01 -9.17
C LYS A 122 25.93 -6.29 -8.69
N ILE A 123 26.67 -6.96 -9.59
CA ILE A 123 27.49 -8.21 -9.44
C ILE A 123 26.80 -9.47 -10.01
N PRO A 124 27.55 -10.45 -10.59
CA PRO A 124 27.00 -11.70 -11.13
C PRO A 124 26.06 -12.42 -10.16
N ARG A 125 24.94 -12.92 -10.70
CA ARG A 125 23.84 -13.53 -9.94
C ARG A 125 23.65 -14.99 -10.31
N LYS A 126 23.33 -15.80 -9.30
CA LYS A 126 22.79 -17.14 -9.45
C LYS A 126 21.27 -17.15 -9.64
N GLU A 127 20.59 -16.04 -9.29
CA GLU A 127 19.13 -15.94 -9.26
C GLU A 127 18.63 -14.56 -9.71
N VAL A 128 17.51 -14.54 -10.42
CA VAL A 128 16.74 -13.33 -10.76
C VAL A 128 15.32 -13.51 -10.23
N CYS A 129 14.84 -12.56 -9.44
CA CYS A 129 13.48 -12.52 -8.94
C CYS A 129 12.75 -11.30 -9.50
N ILE A 130 11.59 -11.55 -10.09
CA ILE A 130 10.64 -10.54 -10.55
C ILE A 130 9.37 -10.78 -9.75
N LYS A 131 8.98 -9.80 -8.94
CA LYS A 131 7.73 -9.84 -8.18
C LYS A 131 6.80 -8.77 -8.70
N GLU A 132 5.61 -9.14 -9.15
CA GLU A 132 4.61 -8.16 -9.58
C GLU A 132 3.79 -7.70 -8.38
N LYS A 133 3.47 -6.40 -8.35
CA LYS A 133 2.53 -5.82 -7.40
C LYS A 133 1.48 -5.05 -8.17
N VAL A 134 0.22 -5.27 -7.81
CA VAL A 134 -0.90 -4.53 -8.38
C VAL A 134 -1.27 -3.38 -7.46
N TYR A 135 -1.40 -2.19 -8.06
CA TYR A 135 -1.79 -0.97 -7.39
C TYR A 135 -3.08 -0.45 -7.99
N LEU A 136 -4.06 -0.17 -7.14
CA LEU A 136 -5.18 0.69 -7.47
C LEU A 136 -4.85 2.12 -7.04
N THR A 137 -4.60 2.97 -8.02
CA THR A 137 -4.29 4.38 -7.84
C THR A 137 -5.54 5.20 -8.11
N VAL A 138 -5.94 6.09 -7.20
CA VAL A 138 -7.03 7.05 -7.41
C VAL A 138 -6.48 8.47 -7.36
N GLU A 139 -6.69 9.23 -8.42
CA GLU A 139 -6.29 10.61 -8.59
C GLU A 139 -7.53 11.50 -8.58
N ALA A 140 -7.53 12.51 -7.72
CA ALA A 140 -8.64 13.42 -7.50
C ALA A 140 -8.12 14.86 -7.48
N PRO A 141 -8.36 15.67 -8.53
CA PRO A 141 -7.83 17.03 -8.63
C PRO A 141 -8.20 17.94 -7.46
N GLY A 142 -9.44 17.81 -6.94
CA GLY A 142 -9.92 18.56 -5.76
C GLY A 142 -9.38 18.08 -4.41
N GLY A 143 -8.65 16.95 -4.42
CA GLY A 143 -8.20 16.24 -3.24
C GLY A 143 -9.32 15.48 -2.53
N LEU A 144 -9.01 14.31 -1.98
CA LEU A 144 -9.91 13.51 -1.16
C LEU A 144 -9.59 13.72 0.33
N SER A 145 -10.60 13.80 1.17
CA SER A 145 -10.43 13.66 2.62
C SER A 145 -10.16 12.21 3.01
N LEU A 146 -9.59 12.00 4.20
CA LEU A 146 -9.40 10.64 4.75
C LEU A 146 -10.71 9.83 4.83
N LYS A 147 -11.85 10.50 5.03
CA LYS A 147 -13.17 9.84 5.06
C LYS A 147 -13.58 9.33 3.67
N GLU A 148 -13.32 10.12 2.63
CA GLU A 148 -13.61 9.72 1.24
C GLU A 148 -12.71 8.59 0.80
N ILE A 149 -11.41 8.66 1.12
CA ILE A 149 -10.45 7.57 0.84
C ILE A 149 -10.94 6.25 1.42
N ARG A 150 -11.34 6.24 2.70
CA ARG A 150 -11.87 5.03 3.34
C ARG A 150 -13.10 4.47 2.64
N ARG A 151 -13.98 5.34 2.12
CA ARG A 151 -15.15 4.90 1.33
C ARG A 151 -14.73 4.24 0.02
N TYR A 152 -13.75 4.81 -0.69
CA TYR A 152 -13.23 4.19 -1.91
C TYR A 152 -12.54 2.85 -1.62
N VAL A 153 -11.68 2.79 -0.60
CA VAL A 153 -11.01 1.55 -0.18
C VAL A 153 -12.04 0.46 0.14
N PHE A 154 -13.09 0.81 0.89
CA PHE A 154 -14.16 -0.11 1.26
C PHE A 154 -15.01 -0.56 0.06
N PHE A 155 -15.39 0.38 -0.81
CA PHE A 155 -16.16 0.06 -2.01
C PHE A 155 -15.41 -0.89 -2.93
N VAL A 156 -14.12 -0.65 -3.12
CA VAL A 156 -13.24 -1.49 -3.92
C VAL A 156 -13.12 -2.87 -3.28
N SER A 157 -12.86 -2.95 -1.96
CA SER A 157 -12.80 -4.27 -1.29
C SER A 157 -14.10 -5.05 -1.48
N GLU A 158 -15.25 -4.45 -1.18
CA GLU A 158 -16.55 -5.12 -1.34
C GLU A 158 -16.77 -5.59 -2.79
N SER A 159 -16.43 -4.76 -3.79
CA SER A 159 -16.62 -5.10 -5.20
C SER A 159 -15.70 -6.23 -5.69
N PHE A 160 -14.54 -6.46 -5.07
CA PHE A 160 -13.68 -7.59 -5.39
C PHE A 160 -14.02 -8.85 -4.56
N PHE A 161 -14.44 -8.68 -3.31
CA PHE A 161 -14.79 -9.78 -2.40
C PHE A 161 -16.21 -10.35 -2.64
N SER A 162 -17.13 -9.59 -3.21
CA SER A 162 -18.51 -10.05 -3.49
C SER A 162 -18.67 -10.84 -4.80
N PHE A 163 -17.68 -10.82 -5.69
CA PHE A 163 -17.74 -11.49 -7.00
C PHE A 163 -17.02 -12.85 -7.05
N ASN A 164 -16.52 -13.34 -5.92
CA ASN A 164 -15.89 -14.66 -5.80
C ASN A 164 -16.71 -15.57 -4.88
N PHE A 165 -17.81 -16.12 -5.39
CA PHE A 165 -18.51 -17.28 -4.83
C PHE A 165 -18.96 -18.21 -5.96
#